data_AF-A0A841H521-F1
#
_entry.id   AF-A0A841H521-F1
#
_cell.length_a   1.000
_cell.length_b   1.000
_cell.length_c   1.000
_cell.angle_alpha   90.00
_cell.angle_beta   90.00
_cell.angle_gamma   90.00
#
_symmetry.space_group_name_H-M   'P 1'
#
loop_
_entity.id
_entity.type
_entity.pdbx_description
1 polymer ?
#
loop_
_entity_poly.entity_id
_entity_poly.type
_entity_poly.pdbx_seq_one_letter_code
_entity_poly.pdbx_strand_id
1 'polypeptide(L)'
;MSTAMEQVPEVPARLVFASGEWTEARARVIERSPAWRRSSALANLSLWLLIPLVFFIPPHIPWVLLVFFLGAYRAFNRFREQRTLVSLRGKCPKCGTEQEFSELGRMKYPHVVRCSNCQWDLRLEAPLAGAAS
;
A
#
# COMPACT_ATOMS: atom_id res chain seq x y z
N MET A 1 25.31 16.72 -7.41
CA MET A 1 24.67 16.66 -6.07
C MET A 1 24.08 15.27 -5.93
N SER A 2 24.80 14.39 -5.24
CA SER A 2 24.51 12.95 -5.16
C SER A 2 23.29 12.66 -4.30
N THR A 3 22.40 11.86 -4.87
CA THR A 3 21.19 11.27 -4.30
C THR A 3 21.53 10.52 -3.02
N ALA A 4 21.18 11.09 -1.86
CA ALA A 4 21.02 10.31 -0.65
C ALA A 4 19.79 9.41 -0.84
N MET A 5 19.99 8.24 -1.47
CA MET A 5 19.08 7.11 -1.33
C MET A 5 19.22 6.64 0.11
N GLU A 6 18.48 7.31 0.98
CA GLU A 6 18.21 6.95 2.36
C GLU A 6 18.01 5.43 2.43
N GLN A 7 18.91 4.75 3.14
CA GLN A 7 18.89 3.31 3.32
C GLN A 7 17.56 2.92 3.95
N VAL A 8 16.65 2.40 3.15
CA VAL A 8 15.35 1.97 3.65
C VAL A 8 15.58 0.76 4.57
N PRO A 9 15.21 0.82 5.85
CA PRO A 9 15.49 -0.25 6.79
C PRO A 9 14.79 -1.54 6.37
N GLU A 10 15.56 -2.63 6.31
CA GLU A 10 15.02 -3.98 6.13
C GLU A 10 14.48 -4.47 7.47
N VAL A 11 13.17 -4.71 7.53
CA VAL A 11 12.48 -5.17 8.73
C VAL A 11 12.17 -6.66 8.59
N PRO A 12 12.46 -7.51 9.59
CA PRO A 12 12.09 -8.93 9.54
C PRO A 12 10.55 -9.06 9.46
N ALA A 13 10.05 -9.87 8.55
CA ALA A 13 8.64 -10.16 8.32
C ALA A 13 8.43 -11.67 8.12
N ARG A 14 7.19 -12.13 8.26
CA ARG A 14 6.86 -13.56 8.11
C ARG A 14 6.00 -13.79 6.89
N LEU A 15 6.46 -14.67 6.00
CA LEU A 15 5.66 -15.22 4.92
C LEU A 15 4.99 -16.50 5.41
N VAL A 16 3.67 -16.54 5.32
CA VAL A 16 2.83 -17.66 5.76
C VAL A 16 2.09 -18.21 4.56
N PHE A 17 2.17 -19.52 4.35
CA PHE A 17 1.34 -20.22 3.38
C PHE A 17 0.05 -20.72 4.04
N ALA A 18 -0.99 -20.95 3.25
CA ALA A 18 -2.29 -21.39 3.74
C ALA A 18 -2.24 -22.70 4.55
N SER A 19 -1.20 -23.51 4.39
CA SER A 19 -0.96 -24.75 5.16
C SER A 19 -0.41 -24.51 6.57
N GLY A 20 -0.06 -23.28 6.95
CA GLY A 20 0.58 -22.94 8.22
C GLY A 20 2.12 -22.98 8.18
N GLU A 21 2.73 -23.34 7.05
CA GLU A 21 4.17 -23.24 6.85
C GLU A 21 4.58 -21.76 6.78
N TRP A 22 5.56 -21.38 7.59
CA TRP A 22 6.09 -20.03 7.64
C TRP A 22 7.57 -19.99 7.30
N THR A 23 8.01 -18.86 6.77
CA THR A 23 9.42 -18.60 6.47
C THR A 23 9.76 -17.15 6.76
N GLU A 24 10.98 -16.93 7.24
CA GLU A 24 11.51 -15.58 7.45
C GLU A 24 11.68 -14.87 6.11
N ALA A 25 11.11 -13.68 6.03
CA ALA A 25 11.27 -12.75 4.93
C ALA A 25 11.78 -11.42 5.46
N ARG A 26 12.43 -10.63 4.62
CA ARG A 26 12.86 -9.27 4.91
C ARG A 26 11.98 -8.32 4.12
N ALA A 27 11.24 -7.48 4.80
CA ALA A 27 10.38 -6.46 4.21
C ALA A 27 11.08 -5.10 4.24
N ARG A 28 11.22 -4.47 3.09
CA ARG A 28 11.63 -3.08 2.98
C ARG A 28 10.39 -2.20 3.05
N VAL A 29 10.26 -1.43 4.14
CA VAL A 29 9.11 -0.55 4.37
C VAL A 29 9.56 0.90 4.27
N ILE A 30 8.97 1.66 3.34
CA ILE A 30 9.15 3.12 3.32
C ILE A 30 7.97 3.75 4.06
N GLU A 31 8.29 4.55 5.07
CA GLU A 31 7.34 5.49 5.65
C GLU A 31 7.10 6.62 4.65
N ARG A 32 5.84 6.81 4.24
CA ARG A 32 5.49 7.85 3.27
C ARG A 32 5.60 9.21 3.95
N SER A 33 6.45 10.08 3.42
CA SER A 33 6.67 11.42 3.98
C SER A 33 5.37 12.25 4.05
N PRO A 34 5.24 13.16 5.02
CA PRO A 34 4.08 14.05 5.14
C PRO A 34 3.84 14.90 3.88
N ALA A 35 4.89 15.20 3.12
CA ALA A 35 4.80 15.92 1.85
C ALA A 35 4.04 15.12 0.78
N TRP A 36 4.28 13.81 0.67
CA TRP A 36 3.53 12.94 -0.24
C TRP A 36 2.06 12.79 0.17
N ARG A 37 1.78 12.78 1.48
CA ARG A 37 0.41 12.76 2.01
C ARG A 37 -0.34 14.05 1.65
N ARG A 38 0.32 15.21 1.77
CA ARG A 38 -0.23 16.51 1.37
C ARG A 38 -0.47 16.60 -0.14
N SER A 39 0.49 16.21 -0.97
CA SER A 39 0.33 16.25 -2.42
C SER A 39 -0.75 15.27 -2.91
N SER A 40 -0.86 14.09 -2.30
CA SER A 40 -1.92 13.13 -2.62
C SER A 40 -3.30 13.58 -2.14
N ALA A 41 -3.39 14.29 -1.01
CA ALA A 41 -4.64 14.91 -0.56
C ALA A 41 -5.07 16.03 -1.52
N LEU A 42 -4.15 16.90 -1.91
CA LEU A 42 -4.40 17.97 -2.89
C LEU A 42 -4.84 17.41 -4.26
N ALA A 43 -4.20 16.35 -4.74
CA ALA A 43 -4.55 15.69 -5.99
C ALA A 43 -5.94 15.03 -5.97
N ASN A 44 -6.50 14.70 -4.80
CA ASN A 44 -7.88 14.20 -4.71
C ASN A 44 -8.88 15.32 -4.43
N LEU A 45 -8.46 16.40 -3.76
CA LEU A 45 -9.26 17.62 -3.61
C LEU A 45 -9.52 18.32 -4.95
N SER A 46 -8.64 18.16 -5.95
CA SER A 46 -8.90 18.66 -7.30
C SER A 46 -10.16 18.07 -7.94
N LEU A 47 -10.63 16.89 -7.47
CA LEU A 47 -11.91 16.32 -7.91
C LEU A 47 -13.09 17.25 -7.59
N TRP A 48 -12.99 18.08 -6.54
CA TRP A 48 -14.03 19.04 -6.18
C TRP A 48 -14.14 20.20 -7.18
N LEU A 49 -13.13 20.42 -8.03
CA LEU A 49 -13.24 21.36 -9.15
C LEU A 49 -14.29 20.93 -10.18
N LEU A 50 -14.71 19.66 -10.17
CA LEU A 50 -15.81 19.18 -11.02
C LEU A 50 -17.19 19.55 -10.48
N ILE A 51 -17.32 19.88 -9.18
CA ILE A 51 -18.62 20.24 -8.57
C ILE A 51 -19.37 21.34 -9.34
N PRO A 52 -18.77 22.50 -9.69
CA PRO A 52 -19.48 23.51 -10.46
C PRO A 52 -19.92 23.01 -11.83
N LEU A 53 -19.19 22.09 -12.46
CA LEU A 53 -19.56 21.51 -13.74
C LEU A 53 -20.78 20.58 -13.63
N VAL A 54 -20.82 19.71 -12.61
CA VAL A 54 -21.93 18.74 -12.47
C VAL A 54 -23.18 19.35 -11.85
N PHE A 55 -23.06 20.50 -11.16
CA PHE A 55 -24.20 21.22 -10.61
C PHE A 55 -25.22 21.67 -11.67
N PHE A 56 -24.77 21.98 -12.89
CA PHE A 56 -25.64 22.39 -13.99
C PHE A 56 -26.38 21.23 -14.68
N ILE A 57 -26.13 19.98 -14.26
CA ILE A 57 -26.74 18.78 -14.84
C ILE A 57 -27.86 18.29 -13.90
N PRO A 58 -29.15 18.37 -14.27
CA PRO A 58 -30.22 17.74 -13.51
C PRO A 58 -30.08 16.21 -13.52
N PRO A 59 -30.25 15.50 -12.39
CA PRO A 59 -30.58 16.02 -11.06
C PRO A 59 -29.33 16.53 -10.31
N HIS A 60 -29.31 17.83 -10.00
CA HIS A 60 -28.19 18.57 -9.43
C HIS A 60 -27.68 18.02 -8.08
N ILE A 61 -28.59 17.66 -7.15
CA ILE A 61 -28.22 17.21 -5.80
C ILE A 61 -27.47 15.86 -5.83
N PRO A 62 -27.97 14.79 -6.48
CA PRO A 62 -27.28 13.50 -6.54
C PRO A 62 -25.83 13.58 -7.05
N TRP A 63 -25.59 14.38 -8.09
CA TRP A 63 -24.27 14.48 -8.70
C TRP A 63 -23.24 15.16 -7.80
N VAL A 64 -23.62 16.27 -7.17
CA VAL A 64 -22.74 16.98 -6.23
C VAL A 64 -22.39 16.08 -5.04
N LEU A 65 -23.37 15.36 -4.49
CA LEU A 65 -23.12 14.40 -3.42
C LEU A 65 -22.15 13.30 -3.86
N LEU A 66 -22.34 12.73 -5.05
CA LEU A 66 -21.48 11.67 -5.57
C LEU A 66 -20.02 12.13 -5.69
N VAL A 67 -19.78 13.29 -6.30
CA VAL A 67 -18.41 13.86 -6.45
C VAL A 67 -17.79 14.17 -5.09
N PHE A 68 -18.58 14.73 -4.16
CA PHE A 68 -18.11 15.08 -2.82
C PHE A 68 -17.70 13.83 -2.03
N PHE A 69 -18.59 12.84 -1.93
CA PHE A 69 -18.33 11.59 -1.20
C PHE A 69 -17.20 10.78 -1.84
N LEU A 70 -17.11 10.73 -3.17
CA LEU A 70 -16.03 10.02 -3.85
C LEU A 70 -14.68 10.68 -3.59
N GLY A 71 -14.60 12.02 -3.64
CA GLY A 71 -13.39 12.76 -3.31
C GLY A 71 -12.96 12.56 -1.86
N ALA A 72 -13.90 12.68 -0.91
CA ALA A 72 -13.65 12.46 0.51
C ALA A 72 -13.21 11.01 0.80
N TYR A 73 -13.88 10.02 0.22
CA TYR A 73 -13.54 8.61 0.37
C TYR A 73 -12.13 8.30 -0.15
N ARG A 74 -11.77 8.80 -1.35
CA ARG A 74 -10.43 8.62 -1.93
C ARG A 74 -9.37 9.31 -1.08
N ALA A 75 -9.62 10.55 -0.64
CA ALA A 75 -8.71 11.28 0.22
C ALA A 75 -8.50 10.55 1.56
N PHE A 76 -9.57 10.05 2.19
CA PHE A 76 -9.49 9.28 3.43
C PHE A 76 -8.72 7.96 3.26
N ASN A 77 -9.01 7.20 2.19
CA ASN A 77 -8.30 5.96 1.90
C ASN A 77 -6.81 6.19 1.64
N ARG A 78 -6.44 7.31 1.02
CA ARG A 78 -5.06 7.72 0.75
C ARG A 78 -4.37 8.27 1.99
N PHE A 79 -5.09 8.99 2.85
CA PHE A 79 -4.58 9.51 4.11
C PHE A 79 -4.26 8.40 5.12
N ARG A 80 -5.04 7.30 5.09
CA ARG A 80 -4.78 6.06 5.85
C ARG A 80 -3.60 5.25 5.31
N GLU A 81 -3.00 5.65 4.19
CA GLU A 81 -1.87 4.97 3.55
C GLU A 81 -0.54 5.44 4.19
N GLN A 82 -0.29 5.00 5.43
CA GLN A 82 0.87 5.46 6.23
C GLN A 82 2.16 4.72 5.88
N ARG A 83 2.08 3.46 5.43
CA ARG A 83 3.24 2.61 5.12
C ARG A 83 3.10 1.96 3.75
N THR A 84 4.16 1.99 2.95
CA THR A 84 4.23 1.29 1.66
C THR A 84 5.30 0.22 1.77
N LEU A 85 4.91 -1.01 1.42
CA LEU A 85 5.84 -2.12 1.34
C LEU A 85 6.49 -2.04 -0.05
N VAL A 86 7.80 -1.78 -0.09
CA VAL A 86 8.52 -1.48 -1.34
C VAL A 86 9.09 -2.73 -1.96
N SER A 87 9.68 -3.58 -1.12
CA SER A 87 10.10 -4.90 -1.53
C SER A 87 9.96 -5.88 -0.38
N LEU A 88 9.79 -7.15 -0.72
CA LEU A 88 9.84 -8.26 0.21
C LEU A 88 10.79 -9.30 -0.38
N ARG A 89 11.78 -9.72 0.40
CA ARG A 89 12.69 -10.78 -0.01
C ARG A 89 12.55 -11.95 0.94
N GLY A 90 12.27 -13.14 0.43
CA GLY A 90 12.10 -14.32 1.26
C GLY A 90 12.09 -15.58 0.44
N LYS A 91 12.22 -16.72 1.12
CA LYS A 91 12.02 -18.02 0.48
C LYS A 91 10.54 -18.36 0.48
N CYS A 92 10.06 -18.94 -0.61
CA CYS A 92 8.71 -19.50 -0.64
C CYS A 92 8.66 -20.72 0.31
N PRO A 93 7.76 -20.77 1.31
CA PRO A 93 7.65 -21.92 2.21
C PRO A 93 7.32 -23.23 1.46
N LYS A 94 6.63 -23.14 0.33
CA LYS A 94 6.21 -24.31 -0.46
C LYS A 94 7.28 -24.88 -1.38
N CYS A 95 7.99 -24.04 -2.13
CA CYS A 95 8.97 -24.49 -3.13
C CYS A 95 10.43 -24.19 -2.77
N GLY A 96 10.68 -23.51 -1.64
CA GLY A 96 12.03 -23.17 -1.16
C GLY A 96 12.76 -22.11 -2.00
N THR A 97 12.18 -21.65 -3.10
CA THR A 97 12.81 -20.68 -4.01
C THR A 97 12.92 -19.31 -3.34
N GLU A 98 14.12 -18.74 -3.32
CA GLU A 98 14.34 -17.37 -2.89
C GLU A 98 13.81 -16.40 -3.95
N GLN A 99 12.92 -15.49 -3.56
CA GLN A 99 12.30 -14.53 -4.45
C GLN A 99 12.32 -13.13 -3.84
N GLU A 100 12.53 -12.16 -4.70
CA GLU A 100 12.31 -10.75 -4.41
C GLU A 100 10.97 -10.35 -5.05
N PHE A 101 10.04 -9.97 -4.20
CA PHE A 101 8.77 -9.39 -4.60
C PHE A 101 8.97 -7.87 -4.57
N SER A 102 9.17 -7.25 -5.73
CA SER A 102 9.13 -5.79 -5.90
C SER A 102 7.69 -5.34 -6.16
N GLU A 103 7.37 -4.07 -5.90
CA GLU A 103 6.08 -3.42 -6.26
C GLU A 103 4.84 -3.83 -5.44
N LEU A 104 5.03 -4.13 -4.17
CA LEU A 104 3.96 -4.58 -3.28
C LEU A 104 2.96 -3.47 -2.89
N GLY A 105 3.29 -2.22 -3.19
CA GLY A 105 2.37 -1.10 -3.09
C GLY A 105 1.88 -0.87 -1.65
N ARG A 106 0.57 -0.67 -1.50
CA ARG A 106 -0.03 -0.36 -0.19
C ARG A 106 0.19 -1.52 0.78
N MET A 107 0.78 -1.24 1.94
CA MET A 107 0.84 -2.19 3.04
C MET A 107 -0.59 -2.41 3.57
N LYS A 108 -1.23 -3.50 3.12
CA LYS A 108 -2.46 -4.04 3.71
C LYS A 108 -2.09 -5.29 4.47
N TYR A 109 -2.61 -5.46 5.68
CA TYR A 109 -2.52 -6.72 6.40
C TYR A 109 -3.84 -7.47 6.32
N PRO A 110 -3.83 -8.77 5.98
CA PRO A 110 -2.70 -9.53 5.41
C PRO A 110 -2.39 -9.09 3.96
N HIS A 111 -1.12 -9.08 3.56
CA HIS A 111 -0.73 -8.78 2.19
C HIS A 111 -0.58 -10.08 1.40
N VAL A 112 -1.29 -10.23 0.29
CA VAL A 112 -1.18 -11.45 -0.53
C VAL A 112 -0.16 -11.22 -1.64
N VAL A 113 0.85 -12.08 -1.71
CA VAL A 113 1.92 -12.06 -2.72
C VAL A 113 1.94 -13.40 -3.42
N ARG A 114 2.15 -13.41 -4.74
CA ARG A 114 2.11 -14.64 -5.53
C ARG A 114 3.51 -15.05 -5.92
N CYS A 115 3.88 -16.27 -5.57
CA CYS A 115 5.19 -16.83 -5.89
C CYS A 115 5.38 -16.95 -7.41
N SER A 116 6.46 -16.42 -7.97
CA SER A 116 6.72 -16.50 -9.42
C SER A 116 6.99 -17.93 -9.89
N ASN A 117 7.63 -18.75 -9.05
CA ASN A 117 7.95 -20.14 -9.38
C ASN A 117 6.73 -21.07 -9.25
N CYS A 118 6.10 -21.14 -8.07
CA CYS A 118 5.03 -22.11 -7.82
C CYS A 118 3.62 -21.53 -8.04
N GLN A 119 3.48 -20.23 -8.31
CA GLN A 119 2.21 -19.54 -8.59
C GLN A 119 1.18 -19.59 -7.44
N TRP A 120 1.62 -19.97 -6.23
CA TRP A 120 0.78 -19.98 -5.04
C TRP A 120 0.73 -18.63 -4.34
N ASP A 121 -0.43 -18.35 -3.75
CA ASP A 121 -0.68 -17.18 -2.94
C ASP A 121 -0.07 -17.38 -1.54
N LEU A 122 0.84 -16.48 -1.18
CA LEU A 122 1.50 -16.39 0.12
C LEU A 122 0.95 -15.17 0.84
N ARG A 123 0.78 -15.27 2.15
CA ARG A 123 0.32 -14.16 2.99
C ARG A 123 1.50 -13.60 3.77
N LEU A 124 1.68 -12.29 3.71
CA LEU A 124 2.62 -11.58 4.55
C LEU A 124 1.91 -11.19 5.85
N GLU A 125 2.38 -11.75 6.95
CA GLU A 125 2.06 -11.31 8.30
C GLU A 125 3.13 -10.31 8.76
N ALA A 126 2.73 -9.36 9.60
CA ALA A 126 3.42 -8.10 9.83
C ALA A 126 4.95 -8.21 10.07
N PRO A 127 5.73 -7.19 9.65
CA PRO A 127 7.10 -7.06 10.08
C PRO A 127 7.14 -6.98 11.61
N LEU A 128 8.03 -7.76 12.21
CA LEU A 128 8.23 -7.88 13.65
C LEU A 128 8.97 -6.69 14.27
N ALA A 129 9.24 -5.60 13.53
CA ALA A 129 9.74 -4.36 14.14
C ALA A 129 8.68 -3.26 14.11
N GLY A 130 8.30 -2.81 15.30
CA GLY A 130 7.53 -1.58 15.50
C GLY A 130 6.12 -1.76 16.04
N ALA A 131 5.79 -2.86 16.74
CA ALA A 131 4.72 -2.86 17.74
C ALA A 131 5.25 -2.23 19.04
N ALA A 132 5.61 -0.95 18.97
CA ALA A 132 5.94 -0.13 20.13
C ALA A 132 5.71 1.33 19.75
N SER A 133 4.46 1.75 19.87
CA SER A 133 4.07 3.09 20.30
C SER A 133 2.59 3.06 20.69
#